data_AF-A0A1L5PTK2-F1
#
_entry.id   AF-A0A1L5PTK2-F1
#
_cell.length_a   1.000
_cell.length_b   1.000
_cell.length_c   1.000
_cell.angle_alpha   90.00
_cell.angle_beta   90.00
_cell.angle_gamma   90.00
#
_symmetry.space_group_name_H-M   'P 1'
#
loop_
_entity.id
_entity.type
_entity.pdbx_description
1 polymer ?
#
loop_
_entity_poly.entity_id
_entity_poly.type
_entity_poly.pdbx_seq_one_letter_code
_entity_poly.pdbx_strand_id
1 'polypeptide(L)'
;MDSADRAAPEVAEAKVERLSEKIEKLKQQMTKLKDIETQLHASPDQQISLTDPDARSMATSGRGTGTVGYNVQTAVDDKHHLIIAHEVTNVDNDRTQLSNMANHAREEIGAESLTVVADRGYYKGPEILACEQAGITTFVPKPLTSSSKAEGRFGKQDFIYIAASDEYRCPADQLLTRRHSSVEDGMLLHCYWFSGCQSCAMQKQCTTGKERRLKRWEHETVVEAVQNRLEHDPGKMKVRRQTVEHPFGTLKYWMGSTHFLTKTLPRVSTEMSLHVLAYNLKRMMSIFGIAGLIEAIRT
;
A
#
# COMPACT_ATOMS: atom_id res chain seq x y z
N MET A 1 34.67 30.65 -62.11
CA MET A 1 35.09 30.14 -60.79
C MET A 1 34.10 30.69 -59.79
N ASP A 2 33.41 29.76 -59.13
CA ASP A 2 32.03 29.83 -58.70
C ASP A 2 31.77 30.63 -57.41
N SER A 3 30.63 31.32 -57.38
CA SER A 3 30.02 31.88 -56.18
C SER A 3 29.53 30.81 -55.19
N ALA A 4 29.46 29.54 -55.62
CA ALA A 4 29.11 28.40 -54.79
C ALA A 4 30.22 28.00 -53.79
N ASP A 5 31.49 28.25 -54.11
CA ASP A 5 32.62 27.86 -53.24
C ASP A 5 32.81 28.79 -52.03
N ARG A 6 32.25 30.02 -52.07
CA ARG A 6 32.31 30.97 -50.94
C ARG A 6 31.24 30.75 -49.88
N ALA A 7 30.14 30.09 -50.19
CA ALA A 7 29.07 29.78 -49.23
C ALA A 7 29.31 28.46 -48.46
N ALA A 8 30.13 27.56 -49.00
CA ALA A 8 30.51 26.30 -48.36
C ALA A 8 31.29 26.44 -47.02
N PRO A 9 32.28 27.35 -46.88
CA PRO A 9 33.02 27.50 -45.63
C PRO A 9 32.19 28.10 -44.49
N GLU A 10 31.34 29.11 -44.74
CA GLU A 10 30.44 29.66 -43.71
C GLU A 10 29.44 28.62 -43.18
N VAL A 11 28.90 27.77 -44.07
CA VAL A 11 27.99 26.68 -43.69
C VAL A 11 28.72 25.56 -42.94
N ALA A 12 30.01 25.33 -43.23
CA ALA A 12 30.84 24.36 -42.51
C ALA A 12 31.25 24.86 -41.12
N GLU A 13 31.64 26.13 -40.99
CA GLU A 13 31.98 26.77 -39.72
C GLU A 13 30.77 26.82 -38.77
N ALA A 14 29.60 27.24 -39.26
CA ALA A 14 28.36 27.23 -38.47
C ALA A 14 27.95 25.80 -38.04
N LYS A 15 28.27 24.76 -38.83
CA LYS A 15 28.04 23.36 -38.44
C LYS A 15 29.02 22.90 -37.35
N VAL A 16 30.29 23.29 -37.44
CA VAL A 16 31.33 22.96 -36.44
C VAL A 16 31.01 23.63 -35.10
N GLU A 17 30.59 24.89 -35.13
CA GLU A 17 30.18 25.63 -33.93
C GLU A 17 28.96 24.96 -33.26
N ARG A 18 27.91 24.66 -34.03
CA ARG A 18 26.71 23.95 -33.53
C ARG A 18 27.03 22.56 -32.96
N LEU A 19 27.97 21.83 -33.55
CA LEU A 19 28.39 20.52 -33.05
C LEU A 19 29.19 20.64 -31.76
N SER A 20 30.06 21.64 -31.67
CA SER A 20 30.86 21.94 -30.47
C SER A 20 29.96 22.32 -29.29
N GLU A 21 28.95 23.16 -29.51
CA GLU A 21 27.93 23.48 -28.49
C GLU A 21 27.15 22.25 -28.02
N LYS A 22 26.81 21.34 -28.94
CA LYS A 22 26.11 20.09 -28.59
C LYS A 22 27.00 19.18 -27.75
N ILE A 23 28.27 19.05 -28.11
CA ILE A 23 29.25 18.27 -27.34
C ILE A 23 29.40 18.84 -25.94
N GLU A 24 29.45 20.17 -25.81
CA GLU A 24 29.56 20.82 -24.50
C GLU A 24 28.31 20.60 -23.65
N LYS A 25 27.11 20.74 -24.23
CA LYS A 25 25.85 20.39 -23.55
C LYS A 25 25.81 18.94 -23.10
N LEU A 26 26.29 18.01 -23.93
CA LEU A 26 26.36 16.59 -23.57
C LEU A 26 27.35 16.34 -22.43
N LYS A 27 28.52 16.97 -22.44
CA LYS A 27 29.49 16.89 -21.33
C LYS A 27 28.89 17.41 -20.02
N GLN A 28 28.21 18.55 -20.06
CA GLN A 28 27.52 19.11 -18.89
C GLN A 28 26.43 18.17 -18.37
N GLN A 29 25.65 17.55 -19.27
CA GLN A 29 24.67 16.54 -18.91
C GLN A 29 25.30 15.31 -18.28
N MET A 30 26.43 14.81 -18.82
CA MET A 30 27.14 13.68 -18.25
C MET A 30 27.65 13.95 -16.83
N THR A 31 28.21 15.13 -16.57
CA THR A 31 28.64 15.53 -15.23
C THR A 31 27.45 15.57 -14.27
N LYS A 32 26.35 16.21 -14.68
CA LYS A 32 25.12 16.26 -13.87
C LYS A 32 24.56 14.87 -13.55
N LEU A 33 24.59 13.95 -14.51
CA LEU A 33 24.12 12.57 -14.30
C LEU A 33 25.01 11.80 -13.32
N LYS A 34 26.34 11.98 -13.35
CA LYS A 34 27.26 11.38 -12.39
C LYS A 34 27.04 11.89 -10.96
N ASP A 35 26.74 13.18 -10.81
CA ASP A 35 26.41 13.75 -9.50
C ASP A 35 25.10 13.15 -8.96
N ILE A 36 24.07 13.02 -9.83
CA ILE A 36 22.80 12.37 -9.47
C ILE A 36 23.00 10.90 -9.12
N GLU A 37 23.81 10.16 -9.88
CA GLU A 37 24.14 8.76 -9.61
C GLU A 37 24.80 8.60 -8.22
N THR A 38 25.72 9.50 -7.88
CA THR A 38 26.37 9.51 -6.57
C THR A 38 25.36 9.77 -5.45
N GLN A 39 24.46 10.74 -5.63
CA GLN A 39 23.38 11.01 -4.68
C GLN A 39 22.42 9.81 -4.58
N LEU A 40 22.16 9.10 -5.68
CA LEU A 40 21.20 8.00 -5.74
C LEU A 40 21.68 6.84 -4.87
N HIS A 41 22.97 6.52 -4.98
CA HIS A 41 23.60 5.50 -4.16
C HIS A 41 23.73 5.90 -2.68
N ALA A 42 23.78 7.20 -2.37
CA ALA A 42 23.76 7.69 -1.01
C ALA A 42 22.35 7.68 -0.38
N SER A 43 21.28 7.65 -1.18
CA SER A 43 19.91 7.60 -0.67
C SER A 43 19.57 6.20 -0.12
N PRO A 44 18.98 6.08 1.09
CA PRO A 44 18.63 4.79 1.69
C PRO A 44 17.68 3.94 0.84
N ASP A 45 16.80 4.59 0.08
CA ASP A 45 15.77 3.98 -0.76
C ASP A 45 16.17 3.94 -2.25
N GLN A 46 17.38 4.40 -2.58
CA GLN A 46 17.87 4.56 -3.95
C GLN A 46 16.89 5.28 -4.88
N GLN A 47 16.16 6.28 -4.35
CA GLN A 47 15.28 7.15 -5.12
C GLN A 47 15.66 8.62 -4.90
N ILE A 48 15.62 9.39 -5.98
CA ILE A 48 15.75 10.86 -5.92
C ILE A 48 14.66 11.49 -6.76
N SER A 49 14.00 12.48 -6.19
CA SER A 49 13.15 13.40 -6.92
C SER A 49 13.89 14.72 -7.15
N LEU A 50 13.91 15.17 -8.40
CA LEU A 50 14.63 16.40 -8.80
C LEU A 50 13.87 17.69 -8.47
N THR A 51 12.59 17.58 -8.12
CA THR A 51 11.70 18.75 -7.89
C THR A 51 11.35 18.93 -6.42
N ASP A 52 11.17 17.83 -5.69
CA ASP A 52 10.84 17.79 -4.26
C ASP A 52 11.60 16.63 -3.60
N PRO A 53 12.56 16.90 -2.69
CA PRO A 53 13.45 15.88 -2.14
C PRO A 53 12.75 14.76 -1.38
N ASP A 54 11.55 15.02 -0.84
CA ASP A 54 10.81 14.03 -0.04
C ASP A 54 9.82 13.23 -0.89
N ALA A 55 9.47 13.67 -2.10
CA ALA A 55 8.53 12.93 -2.94
C ALA A 55 9.14 11.59 -3.39
N ARG A 56 8.30 10.55 -3.52
CA ARG A 56 8.70 9.20 -3.95
C ARG A 56 7.90 8.71 -5.13
N SER A 57 8.48 7.78 -5.88
CA SER A 57 7.79 7.13 -7.00
C SER A 57 6.75 6.15 -6.45
N MET A 58 5.47 6.50 -6.57
CA MET A 58 4.36 5.67 -6.12
C MET A 58 3.91 4.73 -7.23
N ALA A 59 3.83 3.43 -6.92
CA ALA A 59 3.36 2.43 -7.85
C ALA A 59 1.86 2.63 -8.12
N THR A 60 1.51 3.06 -9.33
CA THR A 60 0.11 3.06 -9.78
C THR A 60 -0.20 1.77 -10.54
N SER A 61 -1.46 1.34 -10.55
CA SER A 61 -1.92 0.13 -11.25
C SER A 61 -1.82 0.23 -12.79
N GLY A 62 -1.31 1.34 -13.34
CA GLY A 62 -1.06 1.56 -14.77
C GLY A 62 0.32 1.09 -15.22
N ARG A 63 0.43 0.66 -16.48
CA ARG A 63 1.70 0.27 -17.10
C ARG A 63 2.66 1.47 -17.16
N GLY A 64 3.73 1.42 -16.37
CA GLY A 64 4.95 2.21 -16.60
C GLY A 64 4.95 3.66 -16.15
N THR A 65 3.94 4.11 -15.38
CA THR A 65 3.88 5.49 -14.87
C THR A 65 3.80 5.49 -13.34
N GLY A 66 4.95 5.35 -12.68
CA GLY A 66 5.05 5.73 -11.28
C GLY A 66 4.71 7.21 -11.17
N THR A 67 3.81 7.57 -10.27
CA THR A 67 3.51 8.99 -9.99
C THR A 67 4.44 9.44 -8.88
N VAL A 68 5.23 10.49 -9.11
CA VAL A 68 6.07 11.06 -8.06
C VAL A 68 5.19 11.91 -7.16
N GLY A 69 5.09 11.53 -5.89
CA GLY A 69 4.22 12.21 -4.95
C GLY A 69 4.29 11.64 -3.54
N TYR A 70 3.20 11.83 -2.82
CA TYR A 70 3.03 11.40 -1.43
C TYR A 70 1.84 10.46 -1.34
N ASN A 71 1.88 9.53 -0.38
CA ASN A 71 0.78 8.65 -0.06
C ASN A 71 -0.02 9.26 1.10
N VAL A 72 -1.32 9.48 0.90
CA VAL A 72 -2.21 10.06 1.91
C VAL A 72 -3.12 8.97 2.46
N GLN A 73 -3.00 8.71 3.75
CA GLN A 73 -3.81 7.77 4.51
C GLN A 73 -4.92 8.53 5.23
N THR A 74 -6.14 7.97 5.27
CA THR A 74 -7.26 8.58 6.00
C THR A 74 -8.11 7.51 6.70
N ALA A 75 -8.58 7.83 7.90
CA ALA A 75 -9.62 7.09 8.61
C ALA A 75 -10.86 7.98 8.67
N VAL A 76 -12.01 7.42 8.26
CA VAL A 76 -13.24 8.18 8.04
C VAL A 76 -14.39 7.51 8.79
N ASP A 77 -15.21 8.30 9.47
CA ASP A 77 -16.39 7.80 10.16
C ASP A 77 -17.49 7.38 9.15
N ASP A 78 -18.19 6.29 9.42
CA ASP A 78 -19.16 5.70 8.49
C ASP A 78 -20.55 6.35 8.54
N LYS A 79 -20.85 7.15 9.56
CA LYS A 79 -22.18 7.76 9.77
C LYS A 79 -22.28 9.17 9.18
N HIS A 80 -21.24 9.96 9.40
CA HIS A 80 -21.18 11.39 9.09
C HIS A 80 -20.11 11.72 8.04
N HIS A 81 -19.25 10.77 7.65
CA HIS A 81 -18.18 10.95 6.67
C HIS A 81 -17.17 12.04 7.03
N LEU A 82 -16.92 12.25 8.32
CA LEU A 82 -15.84 13.06 8.86
C LEU A 82 -14.54 12.27 8.80
N ILE A 83 -13.46 12.96 8.45
CA ILE A 83 -12.12 12.41 8.51
C ILE A 83 -11.66 12.52 9.96
N ILE A 84 -11.46 11.38 10.61
CA ILE A 84 -11.09 11.30 12.02
C ILE A 84 -9.57 11.40 12.17
N ALA A 85 -8.83 10.70 11.30
CA ALA A 85 -7.38 10.75 11.27
C ALA A 85 -6.88 10.79 9.83
N HIS A 86 -5.75 11.45 9.61
CA HIS A 86 -5.05 11.45 8.33
C HIS A 86 -3.55 11.47 8.54
N GLU A 87 -2.81 10.91 7.60
CA GLU A 87 -1.35 10.97 7.58
C GLU A 87 -0.83 11.07 6.16
N VAL A 88 0.20 11.89 5.96
CA VAL A 88 0.96 11.94 4.71
C VAL A 88 2.25 11.16 4.92
N THR A 89 2.49 10.17 4.08
CA THR A 89 3.65 9.29 4.17
C THR A 89 4.34 9.11 2.82
N ASN A 90 5.61 8.73 2.88
CA ASN A 90 6.44 8.38 1.72
C ASN A 90 6.55 6.87 1.51
N VAL A 91 5.82 6.08 2.30
CA VAL A 91 5.72 4.63 2.10
C VAL A 91 4.87 4.36 0.86
N ASP A 92 5.45 3.61 -0.06
CA ASP A 92 4.90 3.31 -1.39
C ASP A 92 3.68 2.39 -1.38
N ASN A 93 3.41 1.71 -0.26
CA ASN A 93 2.33 0.75 -0.12
C ASN A 93 1.59 0.88 1.21
N ASP A 94 0.31 0.52 1.20
CA ASP A 94 -0.58 0.66 2.36
C ASP A 94 -0.49 -0.53 3.35
N ARG A 95 0.36 -1.52 3.06
CA ARG A 95 0.37 -2.79 3.80
C ARG A 95 0.84 -2.67 5.24
N THR A 96 1.45 -1.54 5.61
CA THR A 96 1.95 -1.25 6.96
C THR A 96 1.24 -0.07 7.62
N GLN A 97 0.09 0.34 7.07
CA GLN A 97 -0.61 1.55 7.52
C GLN A 97 -1.90 1.24 8.28
N LEU A 98 -2.32 -0.02 8.36
CA LEU A 98 -3.58 -0.41 8.98
C LEU A 98 -3.59 -0.13 10.49
N SER A 99 -2.62 -0.67 11.23
CA SER A 99 -2.59 -0.54 12.68
C SER A 99 -2.34 0.89 13.12
N ASN A 100 -1.45 1.60 12.42
CA ASN A 100 -1.14 2.99 12.64
C ASN A 100 -2.39 3.88 12.52
N MET A 101 -3.07 3.86 11.36
CA MET A 101 -4.26 4.67 11.13
C MET A 101 -5.43 4.30 12.05
N ALA A 102 -5.59 3.00 12.35
CA ALA A 102 -6.62 2.53 13.25
C ALA A 102 -6.41 3.02 14.69
N ASN A 103 -5.16 3.04 15.16
CA ASN A 103 -4.82 3.57 16.49
C ASN A 103 -5.02 5.08 16.57
N HIS A 104 -4.56 5.85 15.58
CA HIS A 104 -4.82 7.28 15.53
C HIS A 104 -6.33 7.59 15.56
N ALA A 105 -7.13 6.86 14.78
CA ALA A 105 -8.59 7.02 14.81
C ALA A 105 -9.20 6.65 16.17
N ARG A 106 -8.73 5.56 16.80
CA ARG A 106 -9.20 5.12 18.12
C ARG A 106 -8.89 6.16 19.20
N GLU A 107 -7.68 6.70 19.19
CA GLU A 107 -7.21 7.72 20.14
C GLU A 107 -8.01 9.01 20.00
N GLU A 108 -8.23 9.49 18.78
CA GLU A 108 -9.01 10.69 18.51
C GLU A 108 -10.49 10.54 18.92
N ILE A 109 -11.08 9.37 18.69
CA ILE A 109 -12.46 9.07 19.11
C ILE A 109 -12.54 8.87 20.65
N GLY A 110 -11.43 8.52 21.31
CA GLY A 110 -11.41 8.16 22.72
C GLY A 110 -12.17 6.87 23.03
N ALA A 111 -12.26 5.92 22.09
CA ALA A 111 -12.98 4.66 22.27
C ALA A 111 -12.05 3.52 22.70
N GLU A 112 -12.48 2.70 23.67
CA GLU A 112 -11.74 1.49 24.08
C GLU A 112 -11.77 0.38 23.02
N SER A 113 -12.84 0.32 22.23
CA SER A 113 -13.01 -0.65 21.15
C SER A 113 -13.45 0.05 19.86
N LEU A 114 -12.84 -0.31 18.74
CA LEU A 114 -13.13 0.27 17.43
C LEU A 114 -13.37 -0.84 16.40
N THR A 115 -14.34 -0.65 15.50
CA THR A 115 -14.47 -1.50 14.30
C THR A 115 -13.92 -0.76 13.10
N VAL A 116 -12.93 -1.36 12.43
CA VAL A 116 -12.27 -0.77 11.26
C VAL A 116 -12.56 -1.62 10.03
N VAL A 117 -12.91 -0.97 8.92
CA VAL A 117 -13.07 -1.61 7.62
C VAL A 117 -12.06 -1.00 6.66
N ALA A 118 -11.21 -1.83 6.02
CA ALA A 118 -10.15 -1.35 5.15
C ALA A 118 -10.05 -2.14 3.84
N ASP A 119 -9.40 -1.55 2.84
CA ASP A 119 -9.19 -2.19 1.54
C ASP A 119 -8.19 -3.34 1.60
N ARG A 120 -8.20 -4.17 0.55
CA ARG A 120 -7.27 -5.30 0.38
C ARG A 120 -5.79 -4.88 0.46
N GLY A 121 -5.47 -3.64 0.11
CA GLY A 121 -4.11 -3.07 0.19
C GLY A 121 -3.55 -3.06 1.61
N TYR A 122 -4.40 -2.96 2.63
CA TYR A 122 -4.03 -2.93 4.04
C TYR A 122 -3.80 -4.33 4.65
N TYR A 123 -3.94 -5.40 3.87
CA TYR A 123 -3.83 -6.76 4.39
C TYR A 123 -2.37 -7.15 4.67
N LYS A 124 -2.05 -7.28 5.96
CA LYS A 124 -0.79 -7.86 6.47
C LYS A 124 -1.02 -8.48 7.85
N GLY A 125 -0.56 -9.70 8.06
CA GLY A 125 -0.81 -10.47 9.29
C GLY A 125 -0.41 -9.72 10.57
N PRO A 126 0.85 -9.26 10.69
CA PRO A 126 1.30 -8.46 11.83
C PRO A 126 0.47 -7.20 12.12
N GLU A 127 -0.01 -6.48 11.10
CA GLU A 127 -0.86 -5.30 11.29
C GLU A 127 -2.23 -5.65 11.87
N ILE A 128 -2.82 -6.75 11.39
CA ILE A 128 -4.10 -7.25 11.88
C ILE A 128 -3.97 -7.68 13.34
N LEU A 129 -2.88 -8.38 13.69
CA LEU A 129 -2.57 -8.76 15.06
C LEU A 129 -2.40 -7.54 15.97
N ALA A 130 -1.64 -6.53 15.53
CA ALA A 130 -1.46 -5.30 16.28
C ALA A 130 -2.81 -4.59 16.53
N CYS A 131 -3.72 -4.59 15.55
CA CYS A 131 -5.07 -4.07 15.74
C CYS A 131 -5.87 -4.89 16.78
N GLU A 132 -5.84 -6.22 16.69
CA GLU A 132 -6.58 -7.07 17.62
C GLU A 132 -6.07 -6.91 19.07
N GLN A 133 -4.75 -6.85 19.26
CA GLN A 133 -4.13 -6.56 20.56
C GLN A 133 -4.49 -5.17 21.09
N ALA A 134 -4.77 -4.23 20.20
CA ALA A 134 -5.25 -2.89 20.52
C ALA A 134 -6.78 -2.81 20.75
N GLY A 135 -7.50 -3.95 20.76
CA GLY A 135 -8.97 -3.96 20.92
C GLY A 135 -9.73 -3.51 19.67
N ILE A 136 -9.07 -3.50 18.51
CA ILE A 136 -9.64 -3.04 17.25
C ILE A 136 -10.06 -4.24 16.38
N THR A 137 -11.35 -4.29 16.07
CA THR A 137 -11.97 -5.33 15.25
C THR A 137 -11.88 -4.97 13.76
N THR A 138 -11.06 -5.66 12.98
CA THR A 138 -10.71 -5.30 11.59
C THR A 138 -11.42 -6.12 10.51
N PHE A 139 -12.02 -5.49 9.50
CA PHE A 139 -12.62 -6.15 8.34
C PHE A 139 -11.77 -5.83 7.09
N VAL A 140 -10.84 -6.73 6.76
CA VAL A 140 -9.87 -6.53 5.66
C VAL A 140 -9.83 -7.76 4.76
N PRO A 141 -10.20 -7.64 3.46
CA PRO A 141 -10.29 -8.80 2.58
C PRO A 141 -8.89 -9.36 2.24
N LYS A 142 -8.76 -10.68 2.34
CA LYS A 142 -7.51 -11.39 2.03
C LYS A 142 -7.18 -11.33 0.53
N PRO A 143 -5.94 -11.01 0.16
CA PRO A 143 -5.53 -11.07 -1.22
C PRO A 143 -5.41 -12.51 -1.72
N LEU A 144 -6.13 -12.83 -2.80
CA LEU A 144 -5.90 -14.04 -3.59
C LEU A 144 -4.65 -13.83 -4.45
N THR A 145 -3.49 -14.31 -3.98
CA THR A 145 -2.19 -14.21 -4.70
C THR A 145 -1.46 -15.55 -4.81
N SER A 146 -2.11 -16.68 -4.46
CA SER A 146 -1.44 -17.98 -4.52
C SER A 146 -1.17 -18.39 -5.97
N SER A 147 0.11 -18.41 -6.37
CA SER A 147 0.60 -18.90 -7.68
C SER A 147 0.08 -20.30 -8.02
N SER A 148 -0.08 -21.17 -7.02
CA SER A 148 -0.63 -22.53 -7.21
C SER A 148 -2.03 -22.54 -7.83
N LYS A 149 -2.90 -21.57 -7.47
CA LYS A 149 -4.27 -21.49 -7.99
C LYS A 149 -4.31 -21.02 -9.44
N ALA A 150 -3.36 -20.16 -9.84
CA ALA A 150 -3.20 -19.74 -11.23
C ALA A 150 -2.79 -20.92 -12.14
N GLU A 151 -2.10 -21.90 -11.59
CA GLU A 151 -1.70 -23.13 -12.28
C GLU A 151 -2.68 -24.31 -12.07
N GLY A 152 -3.87 -24.06 -11.50
CA GLY A 152 -4.90 -25.08 -11.26
C GLY A 152 -4.54 -26.13 -10.21
N ARG A 153 -3.50 -25.89 -9.39
CA ARG A 153 -3.11 -26.77 -8.28
C ARG A 153 -3.82 -26.39 -6.98
N PHE A 154 -3.88 -27.34 -6.05
CA PHE A 154 -4.43 -27.10 -4.71
C PHE A 154 -3.70 -25.95 -4.01
N GLY A 155 -4.46 -24.98 -3.52
CA GLY A 155 -4.01 -23.87 -2.69
C GLY A 155 -4.04 -24.23 -1.20
N LYS A 156 -3.55 -23.33 -0.33
CA LYS A 156 -3.62 -23.52 1.14
C LYS A 156 -5.08 -23.68 1.63
N GLN A 157 -6.02 -23.04 0.93
CA GLN A 157 -7.47 -23.12 1.18
C GLN A 157 -8.06 -24.52 1.06
N ASP A 158 -7.42 -25.43 0.31
CA ASP A 158 -7.91 -26.80 0.12
C ASP A 158 -7.41 -27.75 1.23
N PHE A 159 -6.64 -27.21 2.20
CA PHE A 159 -6.13 -27.96 3.35
C PHE A 159 -6.82 -27.46 4.61
N ILE A 160 -7.32 -28.39 5.42
CA ILE A 160 -8.08 -28.08 6.63
C ILE A 160 -7.15 -28.17 7.82
N TYR A 161 -7.03 -27.10 8.60
CA TYR A 161 -6.28 -27.13 9.85
C TYR A 161 -7.13 -27.75 10.96
N ILE A 162 -6.57 -28.72 11.68
CA ILE A 162 -7.20 -29.40 12.82
C ILE A 162 -6.51 -28.91 14.08
N ALA A 163 -7.11 -27.92 14.75
CA ALA A 163 -6.54 -27.30 15.94
C ALA A 163 -6.30 -28.28 17.10
N ALA A 164 -7.13 -29.33 17.22
CA ALA A 164 -7.04 -30.30 18.30
C ALA A 164 -5.76 -31.15 18.25
N SER A 165 -5.23 -31.45 17.07
CA SER A 165 -4.02 -32.25 16.88
C SER A 165 -2.80 -31.47 16.38
N ASP A 166 -2.94 -30.16 16.14
CA ASP A 166 -1.93 -29.33 15.46
C ASP A 166 -1.46 -29.97 14.13
N GLU A 167 -2.42 -30.27 13.26
CA GLU A 167 -2.18 -30.95 11.98
C GLU A 167 -2.99 -30.31 10.86
N TYR A 168 -2.54 -30.53 9.62
CA TYR A 168 -3.32 -30.22 8.42
C TYR A 168 -3.83 -31.48 7.75
N ARG A 169 -5.10 -31.53 7.40
CA ARG A 169 -5.67 -32.56 6.52
C ARG A 169 -5.62 -32.05 5.08
N CYS A 170 -5.04 -32.86 4.18
CA CYS A 170 -5.00 -32.55 2.75
C CYS A 170 -6.23 -33.10 1.99
N PRO A 171 -6.44 -32.71 0.71
CA PRO A 171 -7.52 -33.24 -0.13
C PRO A 171 -7.52 -34.75 -0.34
N ALA A 172 -6.40 -35.43 -0.09
CA ALA A 172 -6.28 -36.89 -0.14
C ALA A 172 -6.47 -37.55 1.24
N ASP A 173 -7.08 -36.83 2.19
CA ASP A 173 -7.32 -37.22 3.59
C ASP A 173 -6.07 -37.62 4.40
N GLN A 174 -4.86 -37.30 3.90
CA GLN A 174 -3.63 -37.51 4.66
C GLN A 174 -3.37 -36.37 5.64
N LEU A 175 -2.84 -36.71 6.81
CA LEU A 175 -2.47 -35.76 7.86
C LEU A 175 -1.01 -35.30 7.68
N LEU A 176 -0.83 -33.98 7.69
CA LEU A 176 0.45 -33.29 7.65
C LEU A 176 0.77 -32.84 9.08
N THR A 177 1.79 -33.44 9.66
CA THR A 177 2.25 -33.13 11.03
C THR A 177 3.20 -31.95 11.02
N ARG A 178 3.27 -31.24 12.15
CA ARG A 178 4.28 -30.20 12.37
C ARG A 178 5.66 -30.82 12.44
N ARG A 179 6.63 -30.22 11.76
CA ARG A 179 7.99 -30.76 11.64
C ARG A 179 9.06 -29.87 12.24
N HIS A 180 9.03 -28.59 11.84
CA HIS A 180 9.92 -27.57 12.40
C HIS A 180 9.23 -26.21 12.31
N SER A 181 9.88 -25.22 12.93
CA SER A 181 9.50 -23.82 12.83
C SER A 181 10.66 -23.03 12.22
N SER A 182 10.36 -22.02 11.42
CA SER A 182 11.32 -21.05 10.92
C SER A 182 10.82 -19.63 11.22
N VAL A 183 11.74 -18.70 11.39
CA VAL A 183 11.40 -17.27 11.45
C VAL A 183 11.69 -16.66 10.09
N GLU A 184 10.66 -16.07 9.49
CA GLU A 184 10.75 -15.39 8.19
C GLU A 184 10.09 -14.03 8.33
N ASP A 185 10.80 -12.96 7.98
CA ASP A 185 10.35 -11.56 8.12
C ASP A 185 9.80 -11.23 9.52
N GLY A 186 10.42 -11.80 10.57
CA GLY A 186 10.01 -11.62 11.97
C GLY A 186 8.77 -12.42 12.40
N MET A 187 8.22 -13.28 11.54
CA MET A 187 7.07 -14.14 11.86
C MET A 187 7.52 -15.57 12.14
N LEU A 188 7.07 -16.15 13.26
CA LEU A 188 7.27 -17.56 13.55
C LEU A 188 6.31 -18.43 12.71
N LEU A 189 6.86 -19.15 11.74
CA LEU A 189 6.12 -20.02 10.84
C LEU A 189 6.35 -21.48 11.21
N HIS A 190 5.26 -22.19 11.49
CA HIS A 190 5.26 -23.64 11.66
C HIS A 190 5.12 -24.34 10.31
N CYS A 191 6.03 -25.27 10.01
CA CYS A 191 6.08 -26.02 8.77
C CYS A 191 5.46 -27.42 8.94
N TYR A 192 4.52 -27.75 8.06
CA TYR A 192 3.78 -29.01 8.05
C TYR A 192 3.97 -29.72 6.71
N TRP A 193 4.23 -31.03 6.76
CA TRP A 193 4.19 -31.88 5.57
C TRP A 193 4.04 -33.35 5.91
N PHE A 194 3.60 -34.11 4.89
CA PHE A 194 3.47 -35.55 4.91
C PHE A 194 4.50 -36.17 3.96
N SER A 195 5.27 -37.14 4.43
CA SER A 195 6.36 -37.73 3.63
C SER A 195 5.90 -38.75 2.60
N GLY A 196 4.67 -39.26 2.71
CA GLY A 196 4.09 -40.16 1.70
C GLY A 196 3.50 -39.43 0.47
N CYS A 197 3.79 -38.13 0.27
CA CYS A 197 3.27 -37.41 -0.90
C CYS A 197 3.73 -38.00 -2.25
N GLN A 198 4.89 -38.67 -2.29
CA GLN A 198 5.47 -39.20 -3.53
C GLN A 198 4.69 -40.40 -4.11
N SER A 199 3.94 -41.12 -3.27
CA SER A 199 3.07 -42.23 -3.68
C SER A 199 1.60 -41.82 -3.83
N CYS A 200 1.29 -40.54 -3.63
CA CYS A 200 -0.09 -40.04 -3.67
C CYS A 200 -0.57 -39.84 -5.11
N ALA A 201 -1.74 -40.40 -5.44
CA ALA A 201 -2.36 -40.25 -6.76
C ALA A 201 -2.62 -38.78 -7.15
N MET A 202 -2.83 -37.91 -6.15
CA MET A 202 -3.12 -36.48 -6.34
C MET A 202 -1.86 -35.59 -6.34
N GLN A 203 -0.64 -36.16 -6.29
CA GLN A 203 0.60 -35.39 -6.14
C GLN A 203 0.76 -34.30 -7.21
N LYS A 204 0.51 -34.64 -8.50
CA LYS A 204 0.67 -33.71 -9.63
C LYS A 204 -0.23 -32.47 -9.53
N GLN A 205 -1.40 -32.61 -8.91
CA GLN A 205 -2.34 -31.50 -8.66
C GLN A 205 -2.03 -30.75 -7.36
N CYS A 206 -1.15 -31.28 -6.52
CA CYS A 206 -0.86 -30.75 -5.18
C CYS A 206 0.48 -29.99 -5.12
N THR A 207 1.55 -30.56 -5.68
CA THR A 207 2.91 -30.01 -5.60
C THR A 207 3.76 -30.45 -6.79
N THR A 208 4.73 -29.63 -7.19
CA THR A 208 5.78 -29.99 -8.16
C THR A 208 6.99 -30.65 -7.49
N GLY A 209 7.10 -30.55 -6.16
CA GLY A 209 8.20 -31.12 -5.40
C GLY A 209 7.96 -32.54 -4.89
N LYS A 210 8.89 -33.03 -4.08
CA LYS A 210 8.75 -34.33 -3.39
C LYS A 210 7.56 -34.36 -2.43
N GLU A 211 7.33 -33.25 -1.75
CA GLU A 211 6.31 -33.11 -0.71
C GLU A 211 5.63 -31.74 -0.83
N ARG A 212 4.38 -31.64 -0.37
CA ARG A 212 3.69 -30.37 -0.20
C ARG A 212 4.02 -29.84 1.19
N ARG A 213 4.70 -28.69 1.25
CA ARG A 213 4.98 -27.97 2.51
C ARG A 213 3.97 -26.86 2.72
N LEU A 214 3.33 -26.84 3.88
CA LEU A 214 2.48 -25.76 4.33
C LEU A 214 3.16 -25.00 5.45
N LYS A 215 3.04 -23.68 5.42
CA LYS A 215 3.45 -22.79 6.51
C LYS A 215 2.23 -22.17 7.15
N ARG A 216 2.14 -22.26 8.48
CA ARG A 216 1.14 -21.59 9.32
C ARG A 216 1.86 -20.62 10.22
N TRP A 217 1.42 -19.36 10.23
CA TRP A 217 1.92 -18.41 11.21
C TRP A 217 1.35 -18.74 12.59
N GLU A 218 2.12 -18.54 13.66
CA GLU A 218 1.67 -18.81 15.04
C GLU A 218 0.34 -18.10 15.39
N HIS A 219 0.11 -16.91 14.81
CA HIS A 219 -1.12 -16.13 14.97
C HIS A 219 -2.07 -16.22 13.76
N GLU A 220 -2.00 -17.30 12.96
CA GLU A 220 -2.90 -17.45 11.80
C GLU A 220 -4.39 -17.46 12.20
N THR A 221 -4.71 -17.85 13.43
CA THR A 221 -6.09 -17.79 13.97
C THR A 221 -6.68 -16.39 13.92
N VAL A 222 -5.88 -15.36 14.13
CA VAL A 222 -6.28 -13.94 14.06
C VAL A 222 -6.72 -13.57 12.64
N VAL A 223 -5.95 -14.02 11.66
CA VAL A 223 -6.22 -13.81 10.24
C VAL A 223 -7.45 -14.60 9.79
N GLU A 224 -7.60 -15.83 10.26
CA GLU A 224 -8.78 -16.67 10.02
C GLU A 224 -10.04 -16.04 10.63
N ALA A 225 -9.94 -15.42 11.82
CA ALA A 225 -11.04 -14.70 12.43
C ALA A 225 -11.51 -13.49 11.60
N VAL A 226 -10.60 -12.75 10.95
CA VAL A 226 -10.98 -11.69 10.00
C VAL A 226 -11.80 -12.25 8.84
N GLN A 227 -11.35 -13.36 8.25
CA GLN A 227 -12.03 -13.99 7.13
C GLN A 227 -13.43 -14.48 7.53
N ASN A 228 -13.55 -15.14 8.68
CA ASN A 228 -14.83 -15.58 9.22
C ASN A 228 -15.79 -14.40 9.43
N ARG A 229 -15.30 -13.27 9.97
CA ARG A 229 -16.11 -12.06 10.15
C ARG A 229 -16.63 -11.49 8.83
N LEU A 230 -15.80 -11.50 7.78
CA LEU A 230 -16.21 -11.04 6.45
C LEU A 230 -17.27 -11.94 5.81
N GLU A 231 -17.21 -13.25 6.06
CA GLU A 231 -18.19 -14.21 5.54
C GLU A 231 -19.55 -14.08 6.26
N HIS A 232 -19.53 -13.81 7.56
CA HIS A 232 -20.75 -13.62 8.35
C HIS A 232 -21.40 -12.23 8.17
N ASP A 233 -20.61 -11.21 7.83
CA ASP A 233 -21.10 -9.86 7.58
C ASP A 233 -20.61 -9.32 6.22
N PRO A 234 -21.18 -9.81 5.10
CA PRO A 234 -20.83 -9.33 3.77
C PRO A 234 -21.20 -7.86 3.54
N GLY A 235 -22.09 -7.30 4.37
CA GLY A 235 -22.52 -5.89 4.31
C GLY A 235 -21.39 -4.90 4.57
N LYS A 236 -20.39 -5.28 5.38
CA LYS A 236 -19.23 -4.42 5.69
C LYS A 236 -18.43 -4.02 4.45
N MET A 237 -18.38 -4.88 3.43
CA MET A 237 -17.69 -4.55 2.17
C MET A 237 -18.45 -3.50 1.35
N LYS A 238 -19.76 -3.37 1.54
CA LYS A 238 -20.55 -2.29 0.95
C LYS A 238 -20.27 -0.95 1.66
N VAL A 239 -20.22 -0.97 3.00
CA VAL A 239 -19.84 0.20 3.81
C VAL A 239 -18.48 0.74 3.36
N ARG A 240 -17.48 -0.16 3.27
CA ARG A 240 -16.13 0.19 2.79
C ARG A 240 -16.13 1.02 1.51
N ARG A 241 -16.91 0.60 0.51
CA ARG A 241 -16.99 1.23 -0.82
C ARG A 241 -17.59 2.63 -0.81
N GLN A 242 -18.30 3.02 0.26
CA GLN A 242 -19.06 4.26 0.31
C GLN A 242 -18.48 5.27 1.31
N THR A 243 -17.69 4.81 2.30
CA THR A 243 -17.21 5.68 3.37
C THR A 243 -16.09 6.63 2.93
N VAL A 244 -14.99 6.08 2.41
CA VAL A 244 -13.73 6.83 2.18
C VAL A 244 -13.72 7.54 0.82
N GLU A 245 -14.44 7.01 -0.17
CA GLU A 245 -14.51 7.59 -1.52
C GLU A 245 -15.14 9.00 -1.54
N HIS A 246 -16.10 9.27 -0.67
CA HIS A 246 -16.78 10.56 -0.63
C HIS A 246 -15.87 11.72 -0.17
N PRO A 247 -15.16 11.61 0.97
CA PRO A 247 -14.14 12.59 1.35
C PRO A 247 -13.06 12.76 0.29
N PHE A 248 -12.48 11.67 -0.24
CA PHE A 248 -11.43 11.77 -1.24
C PHE A 248 -11.90 12.43 -2.53
N GLY A 249 -13.09 12.08 -3.02
CA GLY A 249 -13.67 12.72 -4.20
C GLY A 249 -13.85 14.22 -4.01
N THR A 250 -14.33 14.62 -2.83
CA THR A 250 -14.52 16.03 -2.48
C THR A 250 -13.19 16.79 -2.38
N LEU A 251 -12.23 16.24 -1.65
CA LEU A 251 -10.91 16.84 -1.47
C LEU A 251 -10.17 16.98 -2.80
N LYS A 252 -10.12 15.90 -3.60
CA LYS A 252 -9.47 15.93 -4.92
C LYS A 252 -10.10 16.96 -5.83
N TYR A 253 -11.43 17.11 -5.81
CA TYR A 253 -12.11 18.13 -6.61
C TYR A 253 -11.79 19.55 -6.14
N TRP A 254 -11.73 19.79 -4.82
CA TRP A 254 -11.38 21.11 -4.28
C TRP A 254 -9.91 21.47 -4.52
N MET A 255 -9.01 20.49 -4.48
CA MET A 255 -7.60 20.65 -4.82
C MET A 255 -7.38 20.91 -6.32
N GLY A 256 -8.40 20.74 -7.17
CA GLY A 256 -8.28 20.89 -8.62
C GLY A 256 -7.50 19.73 -9.25
N SER A 257 -6.71 20.01 -10.29
CA SER A 257 -5.85 19.01 -10.94
C SER A 257 -4.60 18.68 -10.08
N THR A 258 -4.86 18.15 -8.89
CA THR A 258 -4.07 17.14 -8.16
C THR A 258 -2.57 17.39 -7.97
N HIS A 259 -2.17 18.57 -7.48
CA HIS A 259 -0.82 18.75 -6.96
C HIS A 259 -0.87 19.53 -5.64
N PHE A 260 -0.10 19.07 -4.66
CA PHE A 260 0.22 19.89 -3.50
C PHE A 260 1.02 21.11 -3.97
N LEU A 261 0.71 22.26 -3.39
CA LEU A 261 1.39 23.53 -3.69
C LEU A 261 2.72 23.65 -2.95
N THR A 262 2.84 22.93 -1.83
CA THR A 262 4.05 22.87 -1.02
C THR A 262 4.94 21.68 -1.38
N LYS A 263 6.18 21.73 -0.89
CA LYS A 263 7.20 20.69 -1.04
C LYS A 263 7.74 20.33 0.32
N THR A 264 8.32 19.14 0.44
CA THR A 264 8.74 18.49 1.69
C THR A 264 7.59 17.96 2.54
N LEU A 265 7.84 16.83 3.19
CA LEU A 265 6.84 16.07 3.93
C LEU A 265 6.12 16.90 5.01
N PRO A 266 6.81 17.72 5.84
CA PRO A 266 6.14 18.52 6.87
C PRO A 266 5.18 19.57 6.28
N ARG A 267 5.55 20.19 5.16
CA ARG A 267 4.73 21.24 4.55
C ARG A 267 3.54 20.64 3.82
N VAL A 268 3.74 19.53 3.11
CA VAL A 268 2.67 18.79 2.45
C VAL A 268 1.69 18.21 3.48
N SER A 269 2.18 17.69 4.61
CA SER A 269 1.34 17.26 5.72
C SER A 269 0.50 18.40 6.30
N THR A 270 1.08 19.60 6.43
CA THR A 270 0.35 20.79 6.86
C THR A 270 -0.74 21.18 5.85
N GLU A 271 -0.42 21.19 4.56
CA GLU A 271 -1.37 21.47 3.49
C GLU A 271 -2.55 20.48 3.49
N MET A 272 -2.26 19.18 3.61
CA MET A 272 -3.28 18.15 3.75
C MET A 272 -4.16 18.36 4.99
N SER A 273 -3.56 18.73 6.13
CA SER A 273 -4.29 19.00 7.37
C SER A 273 -5.27 20.16 7.21
N LEU A 274 -4.90 21.22 6.48
CA LEU A 274 -5.80 22.33 6.17
C LEU A 274 -6.96 21.89 5.27
N HIS A 275 -6.71 21.01 4.29
CA HIS A 275 -7.76 20.44 3.45
C HIS A 275 -8.74 19.60 4.26
N VAL A 276 -8.24 18.73 5.16
CA VAL A 276 -9.07 17.92 6.06
C VAL A 276 -9.91 18.81 6.98
N LEU A 277 -9.29 19.83 7.59
CA LEU A 277 -9.99 20.79 8.45
C LEU A 277 -11.13 21.49 7.70
N ALA A 278 -10.86 22.01 6.51
CA ALA A 278 -11.87 22.68 5.69
C ALA A 278 -13.02 21.73 5.30
N TYR A 279 -12.70 20.48 4.96
CA TYR A 279 -13.70 19.45 4.65
C TYR A 279 -14.58 19.14 5.85
N ASN A 280 -13.97 18.84 7.00
CA ASN A 280 -14.70 18.53 8.23
C ASN A 280 -15.57 19.70 8.69
N LEU A 281 -15.06 20.94 8.67
CA LEU A 281 -15.87 22.12 9.01
C LEU A 281 -17.09 22.26 8.10
N LYS A 282 -16.91 22.13 6.78
CA LYS A 282 -18.05 22.20 5.85
C LYS A 282 -19.04 21.06 6.09
N ARG A 283 -18.55 19.86 6.40
CA ARG A 283 -19.40 18.70 6.69
C ARG A 283 -20.19 18.91 7.99
N MET A 284 -19.54 19.43 9.03
CA MET A 284 -20.18 19.77 10.30
C MET A 284 -21.21 20.89 10.12
N MET A 285 -20.95 21.93 9.33
CA MET A 285 -21.92 22.97 9.00
C MET A 285 -23.14 22.39 8.27
N SER A 286 -22.95 21.37 7.44
CA SER A 286 -24.05 20.66 6.78
C SER A 286 -24.89 19.81 7.75
N ILE A 287 -24.30 19.33 8.85
CA ILE A 287 -24.96 18.46 9.83
C ILE A 287 -25.65 19.28 10.92
N PHE A 288 -24.95 20.23 11.53
CA PHE A 288 -25.42 21.04 12.66
C PHE A 288 -26.03 22.39 12.26
N GLY A 289 -25.85 22.82 11.01
CA GLY A 289 -26.03 24.21 10.63
C GLY A 289 -24.90 25.10 11.17
N ILE A 290 -24.80 26.33 10.65
CA ILE A 290 -23.73 27.27 11.04
C ILE A 290 -23.88 27.68 12.51
N ALA A 291 -25.09 28.05 12.93
CA ALA A 291 -25.35 28.47 14.30
C ALA A 291 -25.08 27.34 15.30
N GLY A 292 -25.56 26.12 15.01
CA GLY A 292 -25.34 24.96 15.86
C GLY A 292 -23.87 24.57 15.98
N LEU A 293 -23.10 24.69 14.90
CA LEU A 293 -21.65 24.47 14.96
C LEU A 293 -20.92 25.49 15.83
N ILE A 294 -21.26 26.78 15.71
CA ILE A 294 -20.66 27.83 16.52
C ILE A 294 -20.96 27.61 18.01
N GLU A 295 -22.17 27.17 18.33
CA GLU A 295 -22.56 26.84 19.71
C GLU A 295 -21.73 25.65 20.23
N ALA A 296 -21.61 24.58 19.46
CA ALA A 296 -20.87 23.37 19.85
C ALA A 296 -19.36 23.61 20.06
N ILE A 297 -18.74 24.56 19.35
CA ILE A 297 -17.31 24.88 19.50
C ILE A 297 -17.04 25.74 20.75
N ARG A 298 -18.04 26.46 21.26
CA ARG A 298 -17.88 27.35 22.43
C ARG A 298 -17.92 26.61 23.76
N THR A 299 -18.47 25.41 23.79
CA THR A 299 -18.48 24.47 24.91
C THR A 299 -17.19 23.69 24.98
#